data_AF-A0A537X3W1-F1
#
_entry.id   AF-A0A537X3W1-F1
#
_cell.length_a   1.000
_cell.length_b   1.000
_cell.length_c   1.000
_cell.angle_alpha   90.00
_cell.angle_beta   90.00
_cell.angle_gamma   90.00
#
_symmetry.space_group_name_H-M   'P 1'
#
loop_
_entity.id
_entity.type
_entity.pdbx_description
1 polymer ?
#
loop_
_entity_poly.entity_id
_entity_poly.type
_entity_poly.pdbx_seq_one_letter_code
_entity_poly.pdbx_strand_id
1 'polypeptide(L)'
;MAERRRRDPCGDGPMSDHAPEPRERLLWPIVIPVTVLVVIGAVLFLFSRVLLRVTPTAATITALVVAASILAVASVVASRPQVTGASLLSLVGGVTGIAMLTGGLALLVGQPTQEAQPVIIALTAPKSAATKGFQTDSLSAPAAYPFTIAFTNDDTGVQHNVVVTVQKTVDPAGAIAAGQPVTGVGSVDVPVSPLATGSYYFFCEFHPTTMTGKLTVAGPPPSPGAPAGPVVTASDPTAFSPNSIELPAGQPATITFDNEDPGITHNLDVFSDKGYTKEIGKSPDVVGIGSGQVTLPALDPGTY
;
A
#
# COMPACT_ATOMS: atom_id res chain seq x y z
N MET A 1 -2.13 36.41 96.85
CA MET A 1 -0.81 35.81 96.52
C MET A 1 -1.07 34.35 96.21
N ALA A 2 -0.85 33.92 94.96
CA ALA A 2 -1.11 32.54 94.55
C ALA A 2 -0.03 32.05 93.58
N GLU A 3 0.67 31.02 94.05
CA GLU A 3 1.38 29.93 93.38
C GLU A 3 1.99 30.13 91.97
N ARG A 4 3.33 30.10 91.94
CA ARG A 4 4.13 29.80 90.74
C ARG A 4 3.97 28.32 90.36
N ARG A 5 3.53 28.02 89.14
CA ARG A 5 3.84 26.75 88.46
C ARG A 5 4.94 26.98 87.42
N ARG A 6 6.08 26.31 87.61
CA ARG A 6 7.11 26.11 86.59
C ARG A 6 6.55 25.21 85.48
N ARG A 7 6.78 25.59 84.22
CA ARG A 7 6.82 24.68 83.08
C ARG A 7 8.16 24.92 82.38
N ASP A 8 8.98 23.89 82.35
CA ASP A 8 10.24 23.85 81.63
C ASP A 8 10.02 23.59 80.12
N PRO A 9 11.02 23.91 79.28
CA PRO A 9 10.90 24.06 77.84
C PRO A 9 11.27 22.76 77.10
N CYS A 10 10.49 22.38 76.09
CA CYS A 10 10.94 21.59 74.93
C CYS A 10 9.75 21.30 74.02
N GLY A 11 9.86 21.72 72.76
CA GLY A 11 8.88 21.40 71.73
C GLY A 11 9.14 22.14 70.42
N ASP A 12 10.42 22.35 70.05
CA ASP A 12 10.78 22.71 68.68
C ASP A 12 10.53 21.49 67.80
N GLY A 13 9.31 21.37 67.27
CA GLY A 13 9.08 20.55 66.09
C GLY A 13 9.79 21.21 64.90
N PRO A 14 10.58 20.49 64.10
CA PRO A 14 11.12 21.09 62.90
C PRO A 14 9.94 21.45 61.98
N MET A 15 9.78 22.74 61.72
CA MET A 15 9.15 23.20 60.48
C MET A 15 10.00 22.60 59.35
N SER A 16 9.59 21.46 58.82
CA SER A 16 10.07 20.97 57.55
C SER A 16 9.53 21.88 56.46
N ASP A 17 10.14 23.06 56.34
CA ASP A 17 10.14 23.84 55.11
C ASP A 17 10.84 22.98 54.06
N HIS A 18 10.04 22.22 53.30
CA HIS A 18 10.46 21.70 52.02
C HIS A 18 10.63 22.87 51.05
N ALA A 19 11.72 23.64 51.22
CA ALA A 19 12.20 24.49 50.16
C ALA A 19 12.65 23.56 49.01
N PRO A 20 12.01 23.62 47.83
CA PRO A 20 12.42 22.78 46.72
C PRO A 20 13.88 23.06 46.35
N GLU A 21 14.65 22.00 46.14
CA GLU A 21 16.08 22.09 45.83
C GLU A 21 16.33 22.98 44.60
N PRO A 22 17.43 23.75 44.54
CA PRO A 22 17.71 24.67 43.43
C PRO A 22 17.75 24.00 42.04
N ARG A 23 17.95 22.68 41.98
CA ARG A 23 17.88 21.87 40.75
C ARG A 23 16.45 21.78 40.18
N GLU A 24 15.43 21.74 41.04
CA GLU A 24 14.03 21.71 40.63
C GLU A 24 13.58 23.04 40.00
N ARG A 25 14.10 24.18 40.49
CA ARG A 25 13.76 25.51 39.96
C ARG A 25 14.34 25.79 38.57
N LEU A 26 15.46 25.16 38.20
CA LEU A 26 16.11 25.37 36.91
C LEU A 26 15.58 24.43 35.82
N LEU A 27 15.15 23.22 36.17
CA LEU A 27 14.67 22.22 35.21
C LEU A 27 13.23 22.48 34.74
N TRP A 28 12.36 22.98 35.62
CA TRP A 28 10.96 23.28 35.31
C TRP A 28 10.72 24.17 34.07
N PRO A 29 11.46 25.28 33.83
CA PRO A 29 11.26 26.12 32.65
C PRO A 29 11.66 25.46 31.32
N ILE A 30 12.51 24.42 31.33
CA ILE A 30 12.92 23.69 30.11
C ILE A 30 12.04 22.46 29.89
N VAL A 31 11.63 21.77 30.96
CA VAL A 31 10.82 20.55 30.85
C VAL A 31 9.45 20.86 30.24
N ILE A 32 8.79 21.95 30.64
CA ILE A 32 7.46 22.32 30.10
C ILE A 32 7.46 22.45 28.56
N PRO A 33 8.30 23.30 27.93
CA PRO A 33 8.27 23.47 26.47
C PRO A 33 8.66 22.18 25.74
N VAL A 34 9.59 21.39 26.29
CA VAL A 34 9.99 20.10 25.70
C VAL A 34 8.83 19.10 25.75
N THR A 35 8.14 18.96 26.89
CA THR A 35 6.98 18.08 27.01
C THR A 35 5.84 18.51 26.08
N VAL A 36 5.59 19.81 25.95
CA VAL A 36 4.58 20.35 25.02
C VAL A 36 4.93 19.99 23.57
N LEU A 37 6.18 20.16 23.15
CA LEU A 37 6.62 19.80 21.79
C LEU A 37 6.45 18.30 21.50
N VAL A 38 6.78 17.44 22.47
CA VAL A 38 6.60 15.97 22.32
C VAL A 38 5.13 15.62 22.16
N VAL A 39 4.24 16.22 22.96
CA VAL A 39 2.79 15.98 22.87
C VAL A 39 2.23 16.47 21.53
N ILE A 40 2.62 17.67 21.08
CA ILE A 40 2.22 18.19 19.77
C ILE A 40 2.71 17.26 18.65
N GLY A 41 3.97 16.84 18.69
CA GLY A 41 4.54 15.90 17.72
C GLY A 41 3.79 14.57 17.67
N ALA A 42 3.44 14.00 18.83
CA ALA A 42 2.66 12.77 18.92
C ALA A 42 1.25 12.94 18.34
N VAL A 43 0.55 14.04 18.65
CA VAL A 43 -0.78 14.33 18.10
C VAL A 43 -0.72 14.50 16.58
N LEU A 44 0.24 15.27 16.06
CA LEU A 44 0.43 15.46 14.62
C LEU A 44 0.75 14.14 13.91
N PHE A 45 1.59 13.29 14.50
CA PHE A 45 1.92 11.98 13.95
C PHE A 45 0.70 11.06 13.88
N LEU A 46 -0.08 10.97 14.97
CA LEU A 46 -1.28 10.14 15.02
C LEU A 46 -2.37 10.67 14.06
N PHE A 47 -2.54 11.98 13.98
CA PHE A 47 -3.49 12.61 13.06
C PHE A 47 -3.07 12.43 11.60
N SER A 48 -1.76 12.53 11.30
CA SER A 48 -1.20 12.22 9.97
C SER A 48 -1.52 10.79 9.55
N ARG A 49 -1.34 9.81 10.45
CA ARG A 49 -1.71 8.40 10.20
C ARG A 49 -3.19 8.22 9.89
N VAL A 50 -4.07 8.99 10.51
CA VAL A 50 -5.52 8.96 10.23
C VAL A 50 -5.81 9.59 8.88
N LEU A 51 -5.26 10.77 8.59
CA LEU A 51 -5.47 11.47 7.32
C LEU A 51 -4.95 10.68 6.10
N LEU A 52 -3.87 9.92 6.27
CA LEU A 52 -3.32 9.04 5.22
C LEU A 52 -4.21 7.83 4.89
N ARG A 53 -5.21 7.52 5.72
CA ARG A 53 -6.12 6.38 5.55
C ARG A 53 -7.52 6.79 5.09
N VAL A 54 -7.74 8.05 4.75
CA VAL A 54 -9.04 8.57 4.30
C VAL A 54 -8.92 9.25 2.93
N THR A 55 -10.02 9.33 2.18
CA THR A 55 -10.06 10.01 0.86
C THR A 55 -9.67 11.49 0.97
N PRO A 56 -9.15 12.12 -0.10
CA PRO A 56 -8.76 13.54 -0.08
C PRO A 56 -9.89 14.48 0.36
N THR A 57 -11.13 14.18 -0.06
CA THR A 57 -12.32 14.95 0.33
C THR A 57 -12.62 14.79 1.82
N ALA A 58 -12.60 13.55 2.34
CA ALA A 58 -12.81 13.29 3.76
C ALA A 58 -11.69 13.88 4.63
N ALA A 59 -10.44 13.80 4.18
CA ALA A 59 -9.29 14.42 4.83
C ALA A 59 -9.46 15.94 4.96
N THR A 60 -9.88 16.60 3.87
CA THR A 60 -10.08 18.05 3.84
C THR A 60 -11.21 18.48 4.79
N ILE A 61 -12.34 17.78 4.78
CA ILE A 61 -13.46 18.05 5.69
C ILE A 61 -13.02 17.83 7.15
N THR A 62 -12.33 16.73 7.44
CA THR A 62 -11.84 16.41 8.79
C THR A 62 -10.88 17.50 9.28
N ALA A 63 -9.94 17.93 8.44
CA ALA A 63 -8.99 18.98 8.77
C ALA A 63 -9.70 20.32 9.07
N LEU A 64 -10.70 20.70 8.27
CA LEU A 64 -11.47 21.93 8.49
C LEU A 64 -12.27 21.90 9.78
N VAL A 65 -12.92 20.76 10.10
CA VAL A 65 -13.67 20.62 11.36
C VAL A 65 -12.74 20.68 12.57
N VAL A 66 -11.58 20.01 12.50
CA VAL A 66 -10.57 20.07 13.57
C VAL A 66 -10.06 21.50 13.75
N ALA A 67 -9.70 22.19 12.68
CA ALA A 67 -9.24 23.57 12.74
C ALA A 67 -10.30 24.52 13.33
N ALA A 68 -11.55 24.40 12.89
CA ALA A 68 -12.66 25.21 13.42
C ALA A 68 -12.91 24.94 14.91
N SER A 69 -12.81 23.68 15.33
CA SER A 69 -12.97 23.30 16.74
C SER A 69 -11.86 23.85 17.63
N ILE A 70 -10.61 23.82 17.17
CA ILE A 70 -9.46 24.43 17.86
C ILE A 70 -9.71 25.92 18.05
N LEU A 71 -10.12 26.61 16.98
CA LEU A 71 -10.38 28.05 17.02
C LEU A 71 -11.51 28.39 17.99
N ALA A 72 -12.60 27.62 17.98
CA ALA A 72 -13.73 27.82 18.88
C ALA A 72 -13.33 27.62 20.35
N VAL A 73 -12.62 26.54 20.65
CA VAL A 73 -12.16 26.22 22.02
C VAL A 73 -11.16 27.25 22.52
N ALA A 74 -10.21 27.68 21.67
CA ALA A 74 -9.27 28.76 22.00
C ALA A 74 -9.96 30.09 22.25
N SER A 75 -10.96 30.45 21.44
CA SER A 75 -11.75 31.68 21.60
C SER A 75 -12.54 31.67 22.92
N VAL A 76 -13.12 30.54 23.29
CA VAL A 76 -13.85 30.38 24.57
C VAL A 76 -12.90 30.49 25.76
N VAL A 77 -11.69 29.94 25.70
CA VAL A 77 -10.72 30.07 26.79
C VAL A 77 -10.15 31.49 26.87
N ALA A 78 -9.89 32.13 25.74
CA ALA A 78 -9.38 33.51 25.68
C ALA A 78 -10.39 34.54 26.23
N SER A 79 -11.70 34.26 26.15
CA SER A 79 -12.74 35.14 26.70
C SER A 79 -12.94 34.99 28.22
N ARG A 80 -12.24 34.07 28.89
CA ARG A 80 -12.31 33.89 30.34
C ARG A 80 -11.42 34.92 31.05
N PRO A 81 -11.91 35.60 32.11
CA PRO A 81 -11.13 36.61 32.84
C PRO A 81 -9.96 36.02 33.64
N GLN A 82 -9.99 34.71 33.93
CA GLN A 82 -8.90 33.99 34.59
C GLN A 82 -8.72 32.62 33.94
N VAL A 83 -7.50 32.33 33.48
CA VAL A 83 -7.13 31.05 32.88
C VAL A 83 -6.54 30.16 33.97
N THR A 84 -7.34 29.25 34.51
CA THR A 84 -6.88 28.26 35.49
C THR A 84 -6.25 27.06 34.77
N GLY A 85 -5.44 26.27 35.48
CA GLY A 85 -4.88 25.02 34.95
C GLY A 85 -5.96 24.05 34.45
N ALA A 86 -7.14 24.04 35.09
CA ALA A 86 -8.29 23.27 34.65
C ALA A 86 -8.87 23.76 33.31
N SER A 87 -8.91 25.09 33.07
CA SER A 87 -9.31 25.65 31.77
C SER A 87 -8.35 25.23 30.65
N LEU A 88 -7.03 25.21 30.92
CA LEU A 88 -6.04 24.73 29.95
C LEU A 88 -6.16 23.23 29.68
N LEU A 89 -6.38 22.40 30.70
CA LEU A 89 -6.62 20.96 30.53
C LEU A 89 -7.90 20.69 29.74
N SER A 90 -8.97 21.46 29.95
CA SER A 90 -10.21 21.34 29.17
C SER A 90 -10.03 21.74 27.70
N LEU A 91 -9.15 22.71 27.42
CA LEU A 91 -8.80 23.12 26.06
C LEU A 91 -8.10 21.99 25.32
N VAL A 92 -7.06 21.42 25.92
CA VAL A 92 -6.31 20.30 25.34
C VAL A 92 -7.22 19.09 25.18
N GLY A 93 -7.99 18.72 26.20
CA GLY A 93 -8.92 17.58 26.15
C GLY A 93 -10.02 17.75 25.09
N GLY A 94 -10.62 18.95 25.00
CA GLY A 94 -11.66 19.25 24.02
C GLY A 94 -11.16 19.20 22.58
N VAL A 95 -10.01 19.83 22.31
CA VAL A 95 -9.37 19.79 20.99
C VAL A 95 -9.01 18.36 20.58
N THR A 96 -8.37 17.62 21.49
CA THR A 96 -7.91 16.25 21.19
C THR A 96 -9.10 15.31 20.99
N GLY A 97 -10.16 15.45 21.80
CA GLY A 97 -11.37 14.65 21.70
C GLY A 97 -12.13 14.89 20.39
N ILE A 98 -12.26 16.15 19.96
CA ILE A 98 -12.92 16.47 18.69
C ILE A 98 -12.11 15.94 17.50
N ALA A 99 -10.78 16.04 17.54
CA ALA A 99 -9.91 15.48 16.50
C ALA A 99 -9.98 13.95 16.41
N MET A 100 -10.08 13.25 17.55
CA MET A 100 -10.25 11.80 17.56
C MET A 100 -11.62 11.35 17.05
N LEU A 101 -12.70 12.07 17.41
CA LEU A 101 -14.05 11.77 16.95
C LEU A 101 -14.21 12.01 15.44
N THR A 102 -13.73 13.14 14.92
CA THR A 102 -13.83 13.46 13.50
C THR A 102 -12.95 12.55 12.65
N GLY A 103 -11.73 12.26 13.11
CA GLY A 103 -10.84 11.28 12.48
C GLY A 103 -11.42 9.86 12.46
N GLY A 104 -12.03 9.43 13.57
CA GLY A 104 -12.69 8.12 13.66
C GLY A 104 -13.91 8.00 12.74
N LEU A 105 -14.74 9.04 12.63
CA LEU A 105 -15.87 9.07 11.71
C LEU A 105 -15.42 9.12 10.24
N ALA A 106 -14.35 9.84 9.92
CA ALA A 106 -13.81 9.89 8.57
C ALA A 106 -13.31 8.52 8.08
N LEU A 107 -12.75 7.70 8.98
CA LEU A 107 -12.36 6.32 8.68
C LEU A 107 -13.53 5.39 8.37
N LEU A 108 -14.73 5.68 8.89
CA LEU A 108 -15.94 4.88 8.64
C LEU A 108 -16.63 5.23 7.32
N VAL A 109 -16.50 6.49 6.87
CA VAL A 109 -17.25 7.02 5.73
C VAL A 109 -16.37 7.22 4.49
N GLY A 110 -15.06 7.32 4.67
CA GLY A 110 -14.15 7.76 3.62
C GLY A 110 -12.89 6.92 3.52
N GLN A 111 -12.95 5.60 3.73
CA GLN A 111 -11.83 4.75 3.33
C GLN A 111 -11.57 4.96 1.84
N PRO A 112 -10.33 5.22 1.40
CA PRO A 112 -10.04 5.26 -0.02
C PRO A 112 -10.46 3.92 -0.60
N THR A 113 -11.25 3.96 -1.68
CA THR A 113 -11.31 2.83 -2.60
C THR A 113 -9.86 2.57 -2.98
N GLN A 114 -9.28 1.50 -2.47
CA GLN A 114 -7.89 1.17 -2.75
C GLN A 114 -7.75 1.14 -4.27
N GLU A 115 -6.90 2.01 -4.81
CA GLU A 115 -6.65 2.05 -6.24
C GLU A 115 -6.29 0.63 -6.68
N ALA A 116 -7.02 0.17 -7.68
CA ALA A 116 -6.75 -1.07 -8.38
C ALA A 116 -5.24 -1.16 -8.63
N GLN A 117 -4.54 -2.09 -7.97
CA GLN A 117 -3.12 -2.30 -8.23
C GLN A 117 -2.95 -2.60 -9.71
N PRO A 118 -1.98 -1.95 -10.38
CA PRO A 118 -1.77 -2.14 -11.81
C PRO A 118 -1.33 -3.59 -12.03
N VAL A 119 -2.14 -4.34 -12.77
CA VAL A 119 -1.71 -5.65 -13.28
C VAL A 119 -0.82 -5.35 -14.47
N ILE A 120 0.46 -5.67 -14.36
CA ILE A 120 1.45 -5.48 -15.43
C ILE A 120 1.76 -6.86 -16.01
N ILE A 121 1.73 -6.97 -17.34
CA ILE A 121 2.07 -8.18 -18.08
C ILE A 121 3.23 -7.81 -18.99
N ALA A 122 4.40 -8.41 -18.80
CA ALA A 122 5.51 -8.17 -19.70
C ALA A 122 5.35 -8.94 -21.02
N LEU A 123 5.81 -8.33 -22.10
CA LEU A 123 5.90 -8.95 -23.42
C LEU A 123 7.14 -8.41 -24.12
N THR A 124 8.03 -9.31 -24.55
CA THR A 124 9.26 -8.91 -25.23
C THR A 124 9.28 -9.35 -26.69
N ALA A 125 9.72 -8.47 -27.58
CA ALA A 125 10.22 -8.79 -28.90
C ALA A 125 11.75 -9.03 -28.80
N PRO A 126 12.21 -10.29 -28.72
CA PRO A 126 13.63 -10.58 -28.56
C PRO A 126 14.44 -10.29 -29.83
N LYS A 127 15.76 -10.43 -29.76
CA LYS A 127 16.62 -10.38 -30.95
C LYS A 127 16.11 -11.34 -32.03
N SER A 128 15.96 -10.83 -33.26
CA SER A 128 15.40 -11.55 -34.41
C SER A 128 13.90 -11.86 -34.30
N ALA A 129 13.13 -11.12 -33.48
CA ALA A 129 11.69 -11.29 -33.29
C ALA A 129 10.89 -11.25 -34.60
N ALA A 130 11.31 -10.43 -35.57
CA ALA A 130 10.66 -10.38 -36.90
C ALA A 130 10.55 -11.76 -37.59
N THR A 131 11.48 -12.67 -37.28
CA THR A 131 11.53 -14.04 -37.84
C THR A 131 11.20 -15.14 -36.84
N LYS A 132 11.31 -14.87 -35.53
CA LYS A 132 11.12 -15.87 -34.47
C LYS A 132 9.85 -15.69 -33.63
N GLY A 133 9.16 -14.55 -33.77
CA GLY A 133 8.01 -14.21 -32.96
C GLY A 133 8.36 -13.40 -31.72
N PHE A 134 7.33 -13.11 -30.92
CA PHE A 134 7.53 -12.63 -29.55
C PHE A 134 8.24 -13.70 -28.70
N GLN A 135 8.75 -13.30 -27.53
CA GLN A 135 9.34 -14.21 -26.56
C GLN A 135 8.36 -15.31 -26.09
N THR A 136 7.07 -14.97 -26.03
CA THR A 136 5.97 -15.89 -25.72
C THR A 136 4.81 -15.66 -26.69
N ASP A 137 4.08 -16.71 -27.01
CA ASP A 137 2.84 -16.67 -27.78
C ASP A 137 1.58 -16.76 -26.89
N SER A 138 1.76 -16.74 -25.56
CA SER A 138 0.69 -16.88 -24.58
C SER A 138 0.82 -15.85 -23.46
N LEU A 139 -0.25 -15.09 -23.23
CA LEU A 139 -0.40 -14.14 -22.12
C LEU A 139 -1.67 -14.47 -21.32
N SER A 140 -1.71 -14.09 -20.04
CA SER A 140 -2.90 -14.22 -19.21
C SER A 140 -3.18 -12.96 -18.40
N ALA A 141 -4.46 -12.58 -18.31
CA ALA A 141 -4.93 -11.42 -17.55
C ALA A 141 -6.20 -11.75 -16.74
N PRO A 142 -6.45 -11.04 -15.64
CA PRO A 142 -7.70 -11.18 -14.88
C PRO A 142 -8.91 -10.65 -15.66
N ALA A 143 -10.06 -11.31 -15.50
CA ALA A 143 -11.30 -10.83 -16.09
C ALA A 143 -11.86 -9.61 -15.36
N ALA A 144 -12.54 -8.75 -16.11
CA ALA A 144 -13.21 -7.54 -15.64
C ALA A 144 -12.29 -6.57 -14.87
N TYR A 145 -10.99 -6.59 -15.16
CA TYR A 145 -9.99 -5.74 -14.51
C TYR A 145 -9.03 -5.11 -15.54
N PRO A 146 -8.65 -3.83 -15.39
CA PRO A 146 -7.70 -3.21 -16.30
C PRO A 146 -6.29 -3.75 -16.05
N PHE A 147 -5.49 -3.85 -17.11
CA PHE A 147 -4.10 -4.28 -17.02
C PHE A 147 -3.25 -3.54 -18.05
N THR A 148 -1.94 -3.54 -17.88
CA THR A 148 -0.97 -2.91 -18.79
C THR A 148 -0.07 -3.99 -19.34
N ILE A 149 0.12 -4.02 -20.66
CA ILE A 149 1.20 -4.81 -21.26
C ILE A 149 2.45 -3.93 -21.30
N ALA A 150 3.47 -4.28 -20.52
CA ALA A 150 4.77 -3.63 -20.58
C ALA A 150 5.57 -4.25 -21.73
N PHE A 151 5.51 -3.61 -22.90
CA PHE A 151 6.16 -4.11 -24.10
C PHE A 151 7.62 -3.65 -24.18
N THR A 152 8.54 -4.59 -24.42
CA THR A 152 9.96 -4.31 -24.64
C THR A 152 10.40 -4.82 -26.00
N ASN A 153 11.12 -3.99 -26.75
CA ASN A 153 11.78 -4.35 -27.99
C ASN A 153 13.28 -4.49 -27.73
N ASP A 154 13.84 -5.69 -27.89
CA ASP A 154 15.28 -5.97 -27.83
C ASP A 154 15.89 -6.19 -29.24
N ASP A 155 15.08 -6.09 -30.29
CA ASP A 155 15.47 -6.33 -31.68
C ASP A 155 16.08 -5.06 -32.29
N THR A 156 17.41 -5.00 -32.28
CA THR A 156 18.16 -3.80 -32.67
C THR A 156 17.86 -3.39 -34.11
N GLY A 157 17.42 -2.14 -34.29
CA GLY A 157 17.13 -1.56 -35.61
C GLY A 157 15.83 -2.05 -36.26
N VAL A 158 15.06 -2.91 -35.58
CA VAL A 158 13.78 -3.43 -36.09
C VAL A 158 12.64 -2.81 -35.30
N GLN A 159 11.56 -2.43 -36.00
CA GLN A 159 10.40 -1.81 -35.40
C GLN A 159 9.36 -2.85 -35.00
N HIS A 160 8.88 -2.77 -33.75
CA HIS A 160 7.86 -3.66 -33.24
C HIS A 160 6.80 -2.91 -32.43
N ASN A 161 5.62 -3.50 -32.34
CA ASN A 161 4.59 -3.11 -31.39
C ASN A 161 3.77 -4.33 -30.96
N VAL A 162 2.76 -4.08 -30.14
CA VAL A 162 1.73 -5.05 -29.80
C VAL A 162 0.36 -4.41 -30.03
N VAL A 163 -0.47 -5.12 -30.78
CA VAL A 163 -1.87 -4.82 -31.04
C VAL A 163 -2.70 -5.96 -30.47
N VAL A 164 -3.72 -5.65 -29.68
CA VAL A 164 -4.63 -6.63 -29.08
C VAL A 164 -5.98 -6.56 -29.79
N THR A 165 -6.56 -7.72 -30.11
CA THR A 165 -7.83 -7.87 -30.82
C THR A 165 -8.71 -8.96 -30.22
N VAL A 166 -10.02 -8.89 -30.51
CA VAL A 166 -10.99 -9.91 -30.10
C VAL A 166 -10.84 -11.19 -30.94
N GLN A 167 -10.61 -11.04 -32.24
CA GLN A 167 -10.47 -12.16 -33.17
C GLN A 167 -9.03 -12.30 -33.62
N LYS A 168 -8.62 -13.51 -34.01
CA LYS A 168 -7.31 -13.75 -34.60
C LYS A 168 -7.27 -13.07 -35.97
N THR A 169 -6.47 -12.03 -36.10
CA THR A 169 -6.32 -11.21 -37.31
C THR A 169 -4.88 -10.70 -37.42
N VAL A 170 -4.57 -10.16 -38.59
CA VAL A 170 -3.32 -9.43 -38.90
C VAL A 170 -3.58 -7.96 -39.23
N ASP A 171 -4.86 -7.57 -39.25
CA ASP A 171 -5.32 -6.21 -39.50
C ASP A 171 -5.52 -5.49 -38.16
N PRO A 172 -4.83 -4.36 -37.90
CA PRO A 172 -5.03 -3.59 -36.68
C PRO A 172 -6.39 -2.89 -36.62
N ALA A 173 -7.18 -2.91 -37.70
CA ALA A 173 -8.55 -2.42 -37.68
C ALA A 173 -9.39 -3.18 -36.62
N GLY A 174 -9.95 -2.43 -35.67
CA GLY A 174 -10.72 -3.00 -34.57
C GLY A 174 -9.87 -3.48 -33.39
N ALA A 175 -8.62 -3.01 -33.27
CA ALA A 175 -7.81 -3.17 -32.07
C ALA A 175 -8.55 -2.67 -30.81
N ILE A 176 -8.51 -3.47 -29.75
CA ILE A 176 -9.01 -3.08 -28.42
C ILE A 176 -7.92 -2.34 -27.61
N ALA A 177 -6.65 -2.59 -27.94
CA ALA A 177 -5.50 -1.84 -27.44
C ALA A 177 -4.35 -1.94 -28.45
N ALA A 178 -3.51 -0.90 -28.54
CA ALA A 178 -2.32 -0.90 -29.39
C ALA A 178 -1.22 -0.05 -28.76
N GLY A 179 -0.02 -0.59 -28.71
CA GLY A 179 1.18 0.14 -28.28
C GLY A 179 1.72 1.03 -29.37
N GLN A 180 2.37 2.13 -28.97
CA GLN A 180 3.15 2.93 -29.92
C GLN A 180 4.29 2.08 -30.50
N PRO A 181 4.60 2.20 -31.81
CA PRO A 181 5.72 1.50 -32.40
C PRO A 181 7.06 1.89 -31.76
N VAL A 182 7.87 0.88 -31.41
CA VAL A 182 9.21 1.06 -30.85
C VAL A 182 10.23 0.58 -31.89
N THR A 183 11.10 1.48 -32.35
CA THR A 183 12.16 1.16 -33.33
C THR A 183 13.50 0.92 -32.63
N GLY A 184 14.04 -0.30 -32.76
CA GLY A 184 15.24 -0.70 -32.03
C GLY A 184 14.97 -0.89 -30.54
N VAL A 185 16.04 -0.83 -29.74
CA VAL A 185 15.95 -1.13 -28.30
C VAL A 185 15.12 -0.07 -27.56
N GLY A 186 14.11 -0.50 -26.80
CA GLY A 186 13.25 0.40 -26.02
C GLY A 186 11.98 -0.28 -25.51
N SER A 187 11.18 0.47 -24.75
CA SER A 187 9.95 -0.06 -24.15
C SER A 187 8.79 0.92 -24.26
N VAL A 188 7.57 0.40 -24.21
CA VAL A 188 6.31 1.17 -24.16
C VAL A 188 5.26 0.43 -23.37
N ASP A 189 4.49 1.16 -22.58
CA ASP A 189 3.33 0.62 -21.88
C ASP A 189 2.08 0.64 -22.77
N VAL A 190 1.35 -0.46 -22.77
CA VAL A 190 0.12 -0.62 -23.54
C VAL A 190 -1.04 -0.87 -22.56
N PRO A 191 -1.77 0.19 -22.15
CA PRO A 191 -2.89 0.03 -21.25
C PRO A 191 -4.04 -0.68 -21.97
N VAL A 192 -4.64 -1.66 -21.28
CA VAL A 192 -5.77 -2.44 -21.77
C VAL A 192 -6.94 -2.27 -20.80
N SER A 193 -8.06 -1.80 -21.34
CA SER A 193 -9.32 -1.69 -20.60
C SER A 193 -9.80 -3.06 -20.08
N PRO A 194 -10.64 -3.10 -19.04
CA PRO A 194 -11.19 -4.35 -18.52
C PRO A 194 -11.82 -5.21 -19.62
N LEU A 195 -11.40 -6.47 -19.71
CA LEU A 195 -11.89 -7.43 -20.69
C LEU A 195 -12.79 -8.48 -20.02
N ALA A 196 -13.79 -8.96 -20.73
CA ALA A 196 -14.60 -10.08 -20.25
C ALA A 196 -13.77 -11.38 -20.27
N THR A 197 -14.17 -12.37 -19.48
CA THR A 197 -13.58 -13.71 -19.56
C THR A 197 -13.66 -14.22 -20.99
N GLY A 198 -12.53 -14.66 -21.55
CA GLY A 198 -12.48 -15.08 -22.94
C GLY A 198 -11.07 -15.26 -23.49
N SER A 199 -11.04 -15.58 -24.78
CA SER A 199 -9.80 -15.65 -25.56
C SER A 199 -9.71 -14.45 -26.49
N TYR A 200 -8.60 -13.74 -26.39
CA TYR A 200 -8.21 -12.60 -27.20
C TYR A 200 -6.89 -12.93 -27.90
N TYR A 201 -6.46 -12.07 -28.81
CA TYR A 201 -5.25 -12.27 -29.60
C TYR A 201 -4.40 -11.02 -29.58
N PHE A 202 -3.10 -11.20 -29.71
CA PHE A 202 -2.17 -10.09 -29.87
C PHE A 202 -1.20 -10.35 -31.02
N PHE A 203 -0.78 -9.31 -31.71
CA PHE A 203 0.18 -9.40 -32.81
C PHE A 203 1.00 -8.11 -32.97
N CYS A 204 2.12 -8.17 -33.70
CA CYS A 204 2.87 -6.99 -34.15
C CYS A 204 2.42 -6.61 -35.56
N GLU A 205 2.01 -5.36 -35.78
CA GLU A 205 1.50 -4.93 -37.10
C GLU A 205 2.59 -4.85 -38.18
N PHE A 206 3.85 -4.72 -37.77
CA PHE A 206 5.01 -4.69 -38.67
C PHE A 206 5.47 -6.09 -39.11
N HIS A 207 5.14 -7.12 -38.32
CA HIS A 207 5.52 -8.51 -38.58
C HIS A 207 4.34 -9.48 -38.30
N PRO A 208 3.16 -9.23 -38.89
CA PRO A 208 1.90 -9.78 -38.38
C PRO A 208 1.71 -11.27 -38.69
N THR A 209 2.54 -11.84 -39.57
CA THR A 209 2.53 -13.28 -39.87
C THR A 209 3.38 -14.11 -38.91
N THR A 210 4.36 -13.49 -38.25
CA THR A 210 5.35 -14.18 -37.41
C THR A 210 5.11 -13.90 -35.93
N MET A 211 4.77 -12.66 -35.60
CA MET A 211 4.65 -12.19 -34.22
C MET A 211 3.17 -12.14 -33.85
N THR A 212 2.64 -13.29 -33.43
CA THR A 212 1.25 -13.43 -32.97
C THR A 212 1.20 -14.27 -31.71
N GLY A 213 0.20 -14.05 -30.87
CA GLY A 213 -0.07 -14.86 -29.69
C GLY A 213 -1.52 -14.74 -29.22
N LYS A 214 -1.83 -15.48 -28.15
CA LYS A 214 -3.14 -15.56 -27.52
C LYS A 214 -3.10 -14.95 -26.12
N LEU A 215 -4.04 -14.07 -25.84
CA LEU A 215 -4.29 -13.54 -24.51
C LEU A 215 -5.50 -14.25 -23.90
N THR A 216 -5.31 -14.95 -22.78
CA THR A 216 -6.39 -15.61 -22.04
C THR A 216 -6.82 -14.75 -20.87
N VAL A 217 -8.05 -14.25 -20.93
CA VAL A 217 -8.66 -13.46 -19.86
C VAL A 217 -9.54 -14.38 -19.02
N ALA A 218 -9.21 -14.57 -17.74
CA ALA A 218 -9.90 -15.51 -16.86
C ALA A 218 -9.76 -15.12 -15.38
N GLY A 219 -10.45 -15.85 -14.50
CA GLY A 219 -10.42 -15.61 -13.05
C GLY A 219 -11.16 -14.35 -12.61
N PRO A 220 -11.52 -14.24 -11.32
CA PRO A 220 -12.11 -13.00 -10.81
C PRO A 220 -11.09 -11.86 -10.82
N PRO A 221 -11.53 -10.58 -10.94
CA PRO A 221 -10.67 -9.44 -10.69
C PRO A 221 -10.07 -9.55 -9.27
N PRO A 222 -8.86 -8.99 -9.02
CA PRO A 222 -8.36 -8.80 -7.65
C PRO A 222 -9.46 -8.20 -6.78
N SER A 223 -9.83 -8.88 -5.69
CA SER A 223 -10.98 -8.47 -4.89
C SER A 223 -10.70 -7.09 -4.27
N PRO A 224 -11.64 -6.12 -4.33
CA PRO A 224 -11.48 -4.86 -3.63
C PRO A 224 -11.31 -5.14 -2.13
N GLY A 225 -10.15 -4.78 -1.57
CA GLY A 225 -9.79 -5.09 -0.18
C GLY A 225 -9.06 -6.43 0.03
N ALA A 226 -8.76 -7.19 -1.03
CA ALA A 226 -7.65 -8.14 -0.96
C ALA A 226 -6.39 -7.33 -0.64
N PRO A 227 -5.56 -7.74 0.34
CA PRO A 227 -4.24 -7.15 0.50
C PRO A 227 -3.57 -7.12 -0.88
N ALA A 228 -2.73 -6.11 -1.13
CA ALA A 228 -1.64 -6.30 -2.07
C ALA A 228 -0.99 -7.63 -1.69
N GLY A 229 -1.27 -8.65 -2.49
CA GLY A 229 -0.61 -9.93 -2.34
C GLY A 229 0.88 -9.65 -2.37
N PRO A 230 1.68 -10.35 -1.57
CA PRO A 230 3.12 -10.25 -1.75
C PRO A 230 3.46 -10.61 -3.20
N VAL A 231 4.41 -9.88 -3.78
CA VAL A 231 4.99 -10.22 -5.08
C VAL A 231 6.15 -11.17 -4.80
N VAL A 232 6.15 -12.31 -5.48
CA VAL A 232 7.24 -13.28 -5.47
C VAL A 232 7.84 -13.29 -6.85
N THR A 233 9.10 -12.89 -6.95
CA THR A 233 9.83 -12.73 -8.21
C THR A 233 10.80 -13.89 -8.42
N ALA A 234 10.86 -14.44 -9.63
CA ALA A 234 11.98 -15.23 -10.13
C ALA A 234 12.86 -14.33 -10.99
N SER A 235 14.06 -14.00 -10.52
CA SER A 235 15.03 -13.11 -11.23
C SER A 235 16.48 -13.62 -11.16
N ASP A 236 16.66 -14.82 -10.63
CA ASP A 236 17.90 -15.59 -10.59
C ASP A 236 17.47 -17.01 -10.98
N PRO A 237 18.17 -17.71 -11.91
CA PRO A 237 17.72 -18.97 -12.51
C PRO A 237 17.42 -20.11 -11.52
N THR A 238 17.62 -19.91 -10.20
CA THR A 238 17.38 -20.93 -9.18
C THR A 238 16.62 -20.45 -7.92
N ALA A 239 16.17 -19.19 -7.81
CA ALA A 239 15.60 -18.70 -6.54
C ALA A 239 14.43 -17.71 -6.69
N PHE A 240 13.53 -17.74 -5.70
CA PHE A 240 12.48 -16.73 -5.51
C PHE A 240 12.93 -15.59 -4.59
N SER A 241 12.47 -14.38 -4.88
CA SER A 241 12.66 -13.17 -4.08
C SER A 241 11.32 -12.45 -3.85
N PRO A 242 10.89 -12.21 -2.60
CA PRO A 242 11.50 -12.70 -1.37
C PRO A 242 11.33 -14.22 -1.26
N ASN A 243 12.18 -14.86 -0.46
CA ASN A 243 12.09 -16.30 -0.16
C ASN A 243 11.10 -16.63 0.99
N SER A 244 10.42 -15.62 1.51
CA SER A 244 9.39 -15.74 2.53
C SER A 244 8.39 -14.59 2.39
N ILE A 245 7.13 -14.90 2.65
CA ILE A 245 6.02 -13.97 2.58
C ILE A 245 5.10 -14.19 3.77
N GLU A 246 4.44 -13.13 4.23
CA GLU A 246 3.47 -13.21 5.33
C GLU A 246 2.07 -12.89 4.80
N LEU A 247 1.11 -13.76 5.14
CA LEU A 247 -0.30 -13.61 4.75
C LEU A 247 -1.18 -13.56 6.02
N PRO A 248 -2.25 -12.76 6.04
CA PRO A 248 -3.21 -12.77 7.15
C PRO A 248 -3.90 -14.13 7.28
N ALA A 249 -3.85 -14.73 8.47
CA ALA A 249 -4.54 -15.98 8.73
C ALA A 249 -6.07 -15.84 8.71
N GLY A 250 -6.76 -16.91 8.31
CA GLY A 250 -8.22 -17.02 8.29
C GLY A 250 -8.90 -16.26 7.14
N GLN A 251 -8.14 -15.67 6.21
CA GLN A 251 -8.68 -14.98 5.04
C GLN A 251 -8.08 -15.55 3.75
N PRO A 252 -8.87 -15.63 2.65
CA PRO A 252 -8.32 -15.92 1.33
C PRO A 252 -7.25 -14.90 0.95
N ALA A 253 -6.25 -15.36 0.20
CA ALA A 253 -5.13 -14.53 -0.22
C ALA A 253 -4.81 -14.74 -1.69
N THR A 254 -4.22 -13.71 -2.31
CA THR A 254 -3.63 -13.80 -3.64
C THR A 254 -2.15 -13.50 -3.51
N ILE A 255 -1.29 -14.21 -4.24
CA ILE A 255 0.14 -13.91 -4.39
C ILE A 255 0.36 -13.59 -5.87
N THR A 256 1.06 -12.50 -6.15
CA THR A 256 1.50 -12.21 -7.51
C THR A 256 2.83 -12.89 -7.73
N PHE A 257 2.92 -13.73 -8.76
CA PHE A 257 4.18 -14.30 -9.21
C PHE A 257 4.71 -13.45 -10.36
N ASP A 258 5.98 -13.07 -10.31
CA ASP A 258 6.65 -12.32 -11.37
C ASP A 258 7.86 -13.09 -11.86
N ASN A 259 7.93 -13.34 -13.16
CA ASN A 259 9.08 -13.94 -13.81
C ASN A 259 9.84 -12.80 -14.50
N GLU A 260 11.07 -12.54 -14.09
CA GLU A 260 11.97 -11.57 -14.71
C GLU A 260 13.03 -12.25 -15.59
N ASP A 261 13.08 -13.58 -15.63
CA ASP A 261 14.09 -14.34 -16.36
C ASP A 261 13.75 -14.46 -17.85
N PRO A 262 14.52 -13.84 -18.77
CA PRO A 262 14.18 -13.84 -20.18
C PRO A 262 14.33 -15.23 -20.81
N GLY A 263 13.23 -15.75 -21.37
CA GLY A 263 13.19 -16.99 -22.14
C GLY A 263 13.21 -18.25 -21.27
N ILE A 264 13.11 -18.10 -19.95
CA ILE A 264 13.02 -19.21 -19.00
C ILE A 264 11.60 -19.27 -18.47
N THR A 265 11.06 -20.48 -18.38
CA THR A 265 9.72 -20.71 -17.83
C THR A 265 9.81 -20.88 -16.32
N HIS A 266 9.03 -20.09 -15.59
CA HIS A 266 8.86 -20.23 -14.15
C HIS A 266 7.38 -20.24 -13.78
N ASN A 267 7.09 -20.77 -12.60
CA ASN A 267 5.79 -20.71 -11.95
C ASN A 267 6.00 -20.61 -10.43
N LEU A 268 4.92 -20.35 -9.70
CA LEU A 268 4.89 -20.42 -8.25
C LEU A 268 3.84 -21.44 -7.81
N ASP A 269 4.31 -22.53 -7.20
CA ASP A 269 3.48 -23.55 -6.59
C ASP A 269 3.57 -23.42 -5.07
N VAL A 270 2.42 -23.44 -4.39
CA VAL A 270 2.30 -23.32 -2.94
C VAL A 270 1.76 -24.63 -2.40
N PHE A 271 2.45 -25.20 -1.41
CA PHE A 271 2.10 -26.49 -0.80
C PHE A 271 1.68 -26.29 0.65
N SER A 272 1.00 -27.28 1.22
CA SER A 272 0.65 -27.31 2.64
C SER A 272 1.60 -28.16 3.49
N ASP A 273 2.62 -28.72 2.86
CA ASP A 273 3.62 -29.58 3.48
C ASP A 273 5.00 -29.35 2.87
N LYS A 274 6.04 -29.52 3.70
CA LYS A 274 7.44 -29.40 3.30
C LYS A 274 7.90 -30.44 2.27
N GLY A 275 7.11 -31.50 2.05
CA GLY A 275 7.42 -32.54 1.08
C GLY A 275 6.98 -32.20 -0.34
N TYR A 276 6.32 -31.05 -0.55
CA TYR A 276 5.74 -30.65 -1.83
C TYR A 276 4.76 -31.69 -2.38
N THR A 277 3.96 -32.31 -1.49
CA THR A 277 3.05 -33.41 -1.87
C THR A 277 1.58 -32.99 -1.96
N LYS A 278 1.20 -31.90 -1.29
CA LYS A 278 -0.18 -31.39 -1.23
C LYS A 278 -0.21 -29.92 -1.61
N GLU A 279 -0.28 -29.68 -2.92
CA GLU A 279 -0.45 -28.36 -3.51
C GLU A 279 -1.78 -27.73 -3.07
N ILE A 280 -1.74 -26.45 -2.71
CA ILE A 280 -2.89 -25.64 -2.28
C ILE A 280 -3.12 -24.40 -3.13
N GLY A 281 -2.21 -24.08 -4.04
CA GLY A 281 -2.35 -23.04 -5.02
C GLY A 281 -1.18 -23.05 -6.00
N LYS A 282 -1.44 -22.61 -7.23
CA LYS A 282 -0.46 -22.56 -8.30
C LYS A 282 -0.70 -21.36 -9.22
N SER A 283 0.38 -20.76 -9.71
CA SER A 283 0.30 -19.78 -10.79
C SER A 283 0.29 -20.47 -12.15
N PRO A 284 -0.17 -19.81 -13.23
CA PRO A 284 0.14 -20.26 -14.57
C PRO A 284 1.66 -20.38 -14.78
N ASP A 285 2.06 -21.21 -15.74
CA ASP A 285 3.44 -21.22 -16.24
C ASP A 285 3.69 -19.91 -17.01
N VAL A 286 4.67 -19.13 -16.54
CA VAL A 286 5.05 -17.84 -17.11
C VAL A 286 6.35 -18.04 -17.89
N VAL A 287 6.29 -17.88 -19.21
CA VAL A 287 7.43 -18.07 -20.11
C VAL A 287 8.11 -16.73 -20.37
N GLY A 288 9.38 -16.59 -19.99
CA GLY A 288 10.10 -15.33 -20.12
C GLY A 288 9.59 -14.27 -19.15
N ILE A 289 9.86 -13.01 -19.46
CA ILE A 289 9.45 -11.92 -18.57
C ILE A 289 7.91 -11.84 -18.59
N GLY A 290 7.26 -11.90 -17.42
CA GLY A 290 5.80 -11.86 -17.30
C GLY A 290 5.32 -12.12 -15.87
N SER A 291 4.02 -12.06 -15.63
CA SER A 291 3.47 -12.27 -14.28
C SER A 291 2.26 -13.20 -14.27
N GLY A 292 2.05 -13.88 -13.15
CA GLY A 292 0.93 -14.76 -12.87
C GLY A 292 0.37 -14.52 -11.47
N GLN A 293 -0.70 -15.22 -11.10
CA GLN A 293 -1.27 -15.14 -9.75
C GLN A 293 -1.53 -16.53 -9.18
N VAL A 294 -1.22 -16.68 -7.89
CA VAL A 294 -1.66 -17.81 -7.07
C VAL A 294 -2.85 -17.34 -6.25
N THR A 295 -3.98 -18.04 -6.33
CA THR A 295 -5.11 -17.83 -5.41
C THR A 295 -5.09 -18.90 -4.34
N LEU A 296 -5.09 -18.48 -3.08
CA LEU A 296 -5.08 -19.35 -1.91
C LEU A 296 -6.43 -19.28 -1.18
N PRO A 297 -6.91 -20.42 -0.65
CA PRO A 297 -8.05 -20.42 0.26
C PRO A 297 -7.68 -19.71 1.58
N ALA A 298 -8.66 -19.52 2.46
CA ALA A 298 -8.39 -19.07 3.82
C ALA A 298 -7.48 -20.09 4.53
N LEU A 299 -6.27 -19.66 4.88
CA LEU A 299 -5.27 -20.51 5.53
C LEU A 299 -5.33 -20.35 7.04
N ASP A 300 -5.20 -21.45 7.77
CA ASP A 300 -5.00 -21.42 9.21
C ASP A 300 -3.64 -20.79 9.56
N PRO A 301 -3.44 -20.29 10.79
CA PRO A 301 -2.12 -19.84 11.21
C PRO A 301 -1.08 -20.96 11.11
N GLY A 302 -0.01 -20.75 10.33
CA GLY A 302 1.02 -21.77 10.15
C GLY A 302 2.06 -21.40 9.08
N THR A 303 2.98 -22.33 8.84
CA THR A 303 3.94 -22.27 7.72
C THR A 303 3.51 -23.28 6.67
N TYR A 304 3.50 -22.82 5.43
CA TYR A 304 3.08 -23.55 4.24
C TYR A 304 4.30 -23.73 3.32
#